data_AF-A0A8T4BH29-F1
#
_entry.id   AF-A0A8T4BH29-F1
#
_cell.length_a   1.000
_cell.length_b   1.000
_cell.length_c   1.000
_cell.angle_alpha   90.00
_cell.angle_beta   90.00
_cell.angle_gamma   90.00
#
_symmetry.space_group_name_H-M   'P 1'
#
loop_
_entity.id
_entity.type
_entity.pdbx_description
1 polymer ?
#
loop_
_entity_poly.entity_id
_entity_poly.type
_entity_poly.pdbx_seq_one_letter_code
_entity_poly.pdbx_strand_id
1 'polypeptide(L)' 'MKKSELRRLILDYKEIKQKSNKSKDKKLQEKLGQIEHRYYHETGRILKFDLKEIT' A
#
# COMPACT_ATOMS: atom_id res chain seq x y z
N MET A 1 2.29 -13.53 6.32
CA MET A 1 1.16 -12.65 6.68
C MET A 1 -0.16 -13.36 6.40
N LYS A 2 -1.18 -13.23 7.26
CA LYS A 2 -2.50 -13.84 6.99
C LYS A 2 -3.26 -13.07 5.90
N LYS A 3 -4.17 -13.72 5.16
CA LYS A 3 -5.01 -13.06 4.13
C LYS A 3 -5.79 -11.84 4.66
N SER A 4 -6.24 -11.88 5.92
CA SER A 4 -6.92 -10.76 6.58
C SER A 4 -5.99 -9.56 6.78
N GLU A 5 -4.75 -9.81 7.17
CA GLU A 5 -3.74 -8.77 7.35
C GLU A 5 -3.32 -8.17 6.01
N LEU A 6 -3.17 -9.00 4.96
CA LEU A 6 -2.84 -8.52 3.62
C LEU A 6 -3.93 -7.58 3.09
N ARG A 7 -5.21 -7.93 3.29
CA ARG A 7 -6.33 -7.03 2.96
C ARG A 7 -6.27 -5.72 3.73
N ARG A 8 -5.91 -5.76 5.01
CA ARG A 8 -5.76 -4.56 5.84
C ARG A 8 -4.60 -3.68 5.36
N LEU A 9 -3.49 -4.29 4.94
CA LEU A 9 -2.34 -3.61 4.35
C LEU A 9 -2.72 -2.87 3.05
N ILE A 10 -3.53 -3.49 2.19
CA ILE A 10 -4.04 -2.88 0.96
C ILE A 10 -4.97 -1.70 1.28
N LEU A 11 -5.85 -1.84 2.28
CA LEU A 11 -6.75 -0.76 2.72
C LEU A 11 -5.96 0.44 3.28
N ASP A 12 -4.99 0.19 4.15
CA ASP A 12 -4.09 1.23 4.69
C ASP A 12 -3.36 1.97 3.56
N TYR A 13 -2.85 1.24 2.57
CA TYR A 13 -2.20 1.85 1.40
C TYR A 13 -3.15 2.77 0.63
N LYS A 14 -4.39 2.34 0.36
CA LYS A 14 -5.39 3.16 -0.35
C LYS A 14 -5.71 4.44 0.41
N GLU A 15 -5.91 4.35 1.72
CA GLU A 15 -6.22 5.51 2.56
C GLU A 15 -5.05 6.50 2.60
N ILE A 16 -3.83 6.00 2.85
CA ILE A 16 -2.63 6.83 2.92
C ILE A 16 -2.34 7.46 1.55
N LYS A 17 -2.55 6.74 0.44
CA LYS A 17 -2.35 7.27 -0.91
C LYS A 17 -3.34 8.38 -1.23
N GLN A 18 -4.59 8.23 -0.81
CA GLN A 18 -5.59 9.29 -0.97
C GLN A 18 -5.23 10.54 -0.15
N LYS A 19 -4.74 10.36 1.09
CA LYS A 19 -4.27 11.47 1.95
C LYS A 19 -3.00 12.14 1.38
N SER A 20 -2.05 11.34 0.88
CA SER A 20 -0.81 11.83 0.27
C SER A 20 -1.03 12.56 -1.06
N ASN A 21 -2.10 12.27 -1.80
CA ASN A 21 -2.44 13.04 -3.00
C ASN A 21 -2.97 14.44 -2.64
N LYS A 22 -3.59 14.60 -1.47
CA LYS A 22 -4.10 15.89 -0.97
C LYS A 22 -3.04 16.72 -0.27
N SER A 23 -2.02 16.09 0.31
CA SER A 23 -0.95 16.75 1.05
C SER A 23 0.40 16.16 0.63
N LYS A 24 1.36 17.00 0.22
CA LYS A 24 2.76 16.61 -0.11
C LYS A 24 3.56 16.22 1.14
N ASP A 25 2.93 15.48 2.05
CA ASP A 25 3.53 15.04 3.31
C ASP A 25 4.53 13.91 3.04
N LYS A 26 5.82 14.22 3.25
CA LYS A 26 6.92 13.25 3.09
C LYS A 26 6.75 12.02 3.97
N LYS A 27 6.16 12.13 5.17
CA LYS A 27 5.93 10.97 6.05
C LYS A 27 4.90 10.01 5.44
N LEU A 28 3.87 10.53 4.78
CA LEU A 28 2.89 9.68 4.10
C LEU A 28 3.52 8.96 2.90
N GLN A 29 4.39 9.64 2.15
CA GLN A 29 5.13 9.01 1.05
C GLN A 29 6.07 7.90 1.54
N GLU A 30 6.80 8.15 2.63
CA GLU A 30 7.67 7.14 3.24
C GLU A 30 6.86 5.92 3.72
N LYS A 31 5.70 6.16 4.35
CA LYS A 31 4.81 5.09 4.82
C LYS A 31 4.24 4.26 3.67
N LEU A 32 3.93 4.89 2.52
CA LEU A 32 3.53 4.14 1.31
C LEU A 32 4.65 3.23 0.82
N GLY A 33 5.89 3.71 0.80
CA GLY A 33 7.05 2.90 0.42
C GLY A 33 7.28 1.70 1.34
N GLN A 34 7.12 1.88 2.65
CA GLN A 34 7.21 0.79 3.62
C GLN A 34 6.12 -0.28 3.39
N ILE A 35 4.90 0.15 3.07
CA ILE A 35 3.80 -0.77 2.76
C ILE A 35 4.06 -1.54 1.47
N GLU A 36 4.55 -0.88 0.41
CA GLU A 36 4.91 -1.55 -0.85
C GLU A 36 6.02 -2.58 -0.64
N HIS A 37 7.07 -2.23 0.09
CA HIS A 37 8.17 -3.14 0.40
C HIS A 37 7.69 -4.36 1.20
N ARG A 38 6.85 -4.15 2.23
CA ARG A 38 6.27 -5.25 3.02
C ARG A 38 5.38 -6.15 2.18
N TYR A 39 4.53 -5.57 1.32
CA TYR A 39 3.65 -6.35 0.46
C TYR A 39 4.46 -7.22 -0.52
N TYR A 40 5.52 -6.66 -1.12
CA TYR A 40 6.40 -7.39 -2.02
C TYR A 40 7.13 -8.54 -1.30
N HIS A 41 7.64 -8.29 -0.10
CA HIS A 41 8.30 -9.31 0.71
C HIS A 41 7.37 -10.49 1.02
N GLU A 42 6.09 -10.22 1.28
CA GLU A 42 5.10 -11.25 1.66
C GLU A 42 4.48 -11.98 0.46
N THR A 43 4.36 -11.32 -0.70
CA THR A 43 3.59 -11.85 -1.84
C THR A 43 4.43 -12.11 -3.10
N GLY A 44 5.64 -11.57 -3.16
CA GLY A 44 6.46 -11.51 -4.37
C GLY A 44 5.87 -10.60 -5.47
N ARG A 45 4.80 -9.85 -5.18
CA ARG A 45 4.09 -9.02 -6.15
C ARG A 45 4.21 -7.54 -5.81
N ILE A 46 4.15 -6.71 -6.85
CA ILE A 46 4.15 -5.27 -6.68
C ILE A 46 2.71 -4.82 -6.39
N LEU A 47 2.48 -4.27 -5.21
CA LEU A 47 1.16 -3.81 -4.73
C LEU A 47 0.43 -2.90 -5.74
N LYS A 48 1.15 -2.06 -6.48
CA LYS A 48 0.57 -1.18 -7.50
C LYS A 48 -0.10 -1.92 -8.66
N PHE A 49 0.38 -3.12 -9.02
CA PHE A 49 -0.22 -3.93 -10.08
C PHE A 49 -1.51 -4.59 -9.59
N ASP A 50 -1.47 -5.21 -8.41
CA ASP A 50 -2.66 -5.79 -7.75
C ASP A 50 -3.77 -4.73 -7.56
N LEU A 51 -3.40 -3.48 -7.23
CA LEU A 51 -4.37 -2.40 -7.10
C LEU A 51 -5.02 -1.96 -8.43
N LYS A 52 -4.31 -2.09 -9.55
CA LYS A 52 -4.83 -1.76 -10.88
C LYS A 52 -5.77 -2.85 -11.41
N GLU A 53 -5.55 -4.11 -11.05
CA GLU A 53 -6.44 -5.22 -11.43
C GLU A 53 -7.78 -5.22 -10.67
N ILE A 54 -7.88 -4.48 -9.55
CA ILE A 54 -9.10 -4.39 -8.72
C ILE A 54 -9.97 -3.15 -9.09
N THR A 55 -9.59 -2.35 -10.10
CA THR A 55 -10.36 -1.18 -10.57
C THR A 55 -10.78 -1.37 -12.01
#